data_AF-A0A0F9NTT5-F1
#
_entry.id   AF-A0A0F9NTT5-F1
#
_cell.length_a   1.000
_cell.length_b   1.000
_cell.length_c   1.000
_cell.angle_alpha   90.00
_cell.angle_beta   90.00
_cell.angle_gamma   90.00
#
_symmetry.space_group_name_H-M   'P 1'
#
loop_
_entity.id
_entity.type
_entity.pdbx_description
1 polymer ?
#
loop_
_entity_poly.entity_id
_entity_poly.type
_entity_poly.pdbx_seq_one_letter_code
_entity_poly.pdbx_strand_id
1 'polypeptide(L)'
;MSLDWQGDKVISRMQRAQVEGVEATMAAAVIHAKRNHEWINRTGTLERSIDIHEHATAVRGGARGLWGSLDIVYALIHELGGLFITARPYLRPAADVQYPGLARRIKVAFA
;
A
#
# COMPACT_ATOMS: atom_id res chain seq x y z
N MET A 1 -18.90 8.37 42.49
CA MET A 1 -18.87 7.52 41.28
C MET A 1 -17.52 7.74 40.61
N SER A 2 -16.66 6.71 40.54
CA SER A 2 -15.34 6.82 39.90
C SER A 2 -15.41 6.34 38.45
N LEU A 3 -14.90 7.14 37.52
CA LEU A 3 -14.77 6.77 36.11
C LEU A 3 -13.56 5.84 35.96
N ASP A 4 -13.77 4.66 35.40
CA ASP A 4 -12.68 3.80 34.96
C ASP A 4 -12.23 4.24 33.55
N TRP A 5 -11.16 5.02 33.50
CA TRP A 5 -10.62 5.56 32.24
C TRP A 5 -9.77 4.52 31.52
N GLN A 6 -10.25 4.08 30.34
CA GLN A 6 -9.59 3.06 29.51
C GLN A 6 -8.83 3.67 28.29
N GLY A 7 -8.36 4.91 28.40
CA GLY A 7 -7.78 5.66 27.28
C GLY A 7 -6.62 4.95 26.57
N ASP A 8 -5.71 4.34 27.34
CA ASP A 8 -4.55 3.63 26.78
C ASP A 8 -4.96 2.43 25.91
N LYS A 9 -6.04 1.74 26.30
CA LYS A 9 -6.59 0.63 25.50
C LYS A 9 -7.18 1.14 24.20
N VAL A 10 -7.88 2.27 24.22
CA VAL A 10 -8.46 2.90 23.03
C VAL A 10 -7.37 3.35 22.07
N ILE A 11 -6.32 4.01 22.58
CA ILE A 11 -5.17 4.45 21.78
C ILE A 11 -4.46 3.26 21.16
N SER A 12 -4.17 2.22 21.94
CA SER A 12 -3.51 1.00 21.45
C SER A 12 -4.34 0.30 20.37
N ARG A 13 -5.67 0.24 20.54
CA ARG A 13 -6.58 -0.33 19.53
C ARG A 13 -6.57 0.50 18.25
N MET A 14 -6.59 1.83 18.36
CA MET A 14 -6.52 2.74 17.20
C MET A 14 -5.22 2.55 16.42
N GLN A 15 -4.08 2.49 17.10
CA GLN A 15 -2.78 2.28 16.46
C GLN A 15 -2.71 0.96 15.69
N ARG A 16 -3.21 -0.15 16.28
CA ARG A 16 -3.29 -1.44 15.58
C ARG A 16 -4.18 -1.36 14.36
N ALA A 17 -5.36 -0.77 14.48
CA ALA A 17 -6.28 -0.59 13.36
C ALA A 17 -5.67 0.26 12.21
N GLN A 18 -4.86 1.25 12.54
CA GLN A 18 -4.13 2.04 11.55
C GLN A 18 -3.09 1.20 10.81
N VAL A 19 -2.29 0.42 11.53
CA VAL A 19 -1.29 -0.49 10.95
C VAL A 19 -1.97 -1.49 10.01
N GLU A 20 -3.02 -2.18 10.48
CA GLU A 20 -3.77 -3.14 9.68
C GLU A 20 -4.42 -2.49 8.45
N GLY A 21 -4.98 -1.28 8.60
CA GLY A 21 -5.60 -0.56 7.48
C GLY A 21 -4.60 -0.13 6.40
N VAL A 22 -3.40 0.31 6.80
CA VAL A 22 -2.31 0.65 5.88
C VAL A 22 -1.81 -0.61 5.17
N GLU A 23 -1.53 -1.67 5.92
CA GLU A 23 -1.07 -2.96 5.38
C GLU A 23 -2.04 -3.51 4.33
N ALA A 24 -3.34 -3.57 4.67
CA ALA A 24 -4.38 -4.04 3.77
C ALA A 24 -4.53 -3.17 2.52
N THR A 25 -4.27 -1.86 2.63
CA THR A 25 -4.30 -0.94 1.48
C THR A 25 -3.12 -1.18 0.54
N MET A 26 -1.91 -1.33 1.09
CA MET A 26 -0.72 -1.65 0.30
C MET A 26 -0.86 -3.01 -0.39
N ALA A 27 -1.30 -4.04 0.34
CA ALA A 27 -1.54 -5.37 -0.22
C ALA A 27 -2.57 -5.34 -1.37
N ALA A 28 -3.67 -4.60 -1.20
CA ALA A 28 -4.65 -4.44 -2.26
C ALA A 28 -4.07 -3.69 -3.48
N ALA A 29 -3.20 -2.70 -3.26
CA ALA A 29 -2.55 -1.96 -4.34
C ALA A 29 -1.53 -2.82 -5.10
N VAL A 30 -0.73 -3.62 -4.40
CA VAL A 30 0.15 -4.65 -5.00
C VAL A 30 -0.65 -5.60 -5.89
N ILE A 31 -1.74 -6.16 -5.36
CA ILE A 31 -2.61 -7.08 -6.12
C ILE A 31 -3.22 -6.38 -7.35
N HIS A 32 -3.67 -5.13 -7.19
CA HIS A 32 -4.24 -4.36 -8.29
C HIS A 32 -3.20 -4.10 -9.39
N ALA A 33 -2.00 -3.64 -9.02
CA ALA A 33 -0.92 -3.35 -9.95
C ALA A 33 -0.48 -4.60 -10.73
N LYS A 34 -0.38 -5.76 -10.08
CA LYS A 34 -0.07 -7.04 -10.74
C LYS A 34 -1.15 -7.48 -11.74
N ARG A 35 -2.42 -7.11 -11.51
CA ARG A 35 -3.55 -7.56 -12.33
C ARG A 35 -3.94 -6.58 -13.43
N ASN A 36 -3.57 -5.31 -13.31
CA ASN A 36 -4.06 -4.23 -14.16
C ASN A 36 -2.88 -3.44 -14.75
N HIS A 37 -2.12 -4.10 -15.61
CA HIS A 37 -1.01 -3.49 -16.33
C HIS A 37 -1.08 -3.78 -17.82
N GLU A 38 -0.52 -2.89 -18.63
CA GLU A 38 -0.59 -3.00 -20.10
C GLU A 38 0.62 -3.72 -20.73
N TRP A 39 1.70 -3.99 -19.97
CA TRP A 39 2.82 -4.74 -20.53
C TRP A 39 2.48 -6.22 -20.69
N ILE A 40 3.10 -6.83 -21.69
CA ILE A 40 3.05 -8.28 -21.89
C ILE A 40 4.04 -8.91 -20.94
N ASN A 41 3.54 -9.63 -19.95
CA ASN A 41 4.37 -10.36 -19.01
C ASN A 41 4.96 -11.62 -19.69
N ARG A 42 6.30 -11.68 -19.83
CA ARG A 42 7.00 -12.82 -20.45
C ARG A 42 7.74 -13.70 -19.44
N THR A 43 8.38 -13.11 -18.43
CA THR A 43 9.25 -13.81 -17.47
C THR A 43 8.70 -13.76 -16.03
N GLY A 44 7.67 -12.96 -15.78
CA GLY A 44 7.16 -12.62 -14.45
C GLY A 44 8.10 -11.71 -13.64
N THR A 45 9.23 -11.28 -14.19
CA THR A 45 10.25 -10.56 -13.41
C THR A 45 9.73 -9.22 -12.88
N LEU A 46 9.13 -8.39 -13.75
CA LEU A 46 8.54 -7.12 -13.34
C LEU A 46 7.32 -7.31 -12.44
N GLU A 47 6.47 -8.29 -12.70
CA GLU A 47 5.29 -8.54 -11.86
C GLU A 47 5.70 -9.00 -10.46
N ARG A 48 6.73 -9.85 -10.34
CA ARG A 48 7.25 -10.31 -9.04
C ARG A 48 7.95 -9.22 -8.24
N SER A 49 8.47 -8.17 -8.87
CA SER A 49 9.08 -7.07 -8.12
C SER A 49 8.07 -6.18 -7.43
N ILE A 50 6.80 -6.22 -7.83
CA ILE A 50 5.74 -5.44 -7.19
C ILE A 50 5.43 -6.09 -5.85
N ASP A 51 5.85 -5.48 -4.76
CA ASP A 51 5.62 -6.00 -3.43
C ASP A 51 5.61 -4.92 -2.35
N ILE A 52 5.30 -5.34 -1.13
CA ILE A 52 5.51 -4.55 0.08
C ILE A 52 7.01 -4.58 0.41
N HIS A 53 7.66 -3.41 0.40
CA HIS A 53 9.05 -3.25 0.82
C HIS A 53 9.19 -3.22 2.34
N GLU A 54 8.36 -2.39 2.97
CA GLU A 54 8.31 -2.19 4.42
C GLU A 54 6.87 -2.43 4.85
N HIS A 55 6.64 -3.47 5.66
CA HIS A 55 5.35 -3.69 6.28
C HIS A 55 4.94 -2.47 7.12
N ALA A 56 3.62 -2.28 7.25
CA ALA A 56 3.07 -1.19 8.03
C ALA A 56 3.54 -1.27 9.49
N THR A 57 4.05 -0.16 10.01
CA THR A 57 4.44 -0.01 11.41
C THR A 57 3.83 1.27 11.97
N ALA A 58 3.59 1.26 13.29
CA ALA A 58 3.12 2.45 13.98
C ALA A 58 4.25 3.50 14.01
N VAL A 59 3.90 4.73 13.67
CA VAL A 59 4.80 5.89 13.71
C VAL A 59 4.13 7.02 14.47
N ARG A 60 4.89 8.07 14.81
CA ARG A 60 4.31 9.26 15.41
C ARG A 60 3.26 9.85 14.46
N GLY A 61 2.01 9.86 14.89
CA GLY A 61 0.87 10.41 14.13
C GLY A 61 0.11 9.41 13.26
N GLY A 62 0.46 8.12 13.25
CA GLY A 62 -0.31 7.11 12.51
C GLY A 62 0.46 5.82 12.25
N ALA A 63 0.32 5.29 11.03
CA ALA A 63 1.07 4.13 10.56
C ALA A 63 1.68 4.43 9.18
N ARG A 64 2.84 3.83 8.91
CA ARG A 64 3.57 3.95 7.64
C ARG A 64 4.04 2.58 7.19
N GLY A 65 3.96 2.33 5.89
CA GLY A 65 4.68 1.26 5.20
C GLY A 65 5.12 1.74 3.82
N LEU A 66 5.82 0.88 3.09
CA LEU A 66 6.29 1.16 1.74
C LEU A 66 5.99 -0.03 0.83
N TRP A 67 5.49 0.24 -0.38
CA TRP A 67 5.26 -0.76 -1.41
C TRP A 67 5.61 -0.18 -2.79
N GLY A 68 5.87 -1.04 -3.76
CA GLY A 68 6.23 -0.65 -5.12
C GLY A 68 7.00 -1.74 -5.83
N SER A 69 7.74 -1.37 -6.87
CA SER A 69 8.61 -2.29 -7.62
C SER A 69 10.02 -2.31 -7.03
N LEU A 70 10.50 -3.48 -6.61
CA LEU A 70 11.78 -3.68 -5.94
C LEU A 70 12.88 -4.15 -6.91
N ASP A 71 14.08 -3.57 -6.78
CA ASP A 71 15.33 -4.04 -7.40
C ASP A 71 15.28 -4.29 -8.92
N ILE A 72 14.44 -3.55 -9.64
CA ILE A 72 14.34 -3.59 -11.10
C ILE A 72 14.42 -2.18 -11.68
N VAL A 73 15.55 -1.86 -12.30
CA VAL A 73 15.83 -0.53 -12.88
C VAL A 73 14.80 -0.13 -13.94
N TYR A 74 14.37 -1.07 -14.79
CA TYR A 74 13.42 -0.78 -15.86
C TYR A 74 11.96 -0.62 -15.39
N ALA A 75 11.66 -0.87 -14.11
CA ALA A 75 10.34 -0.65 -13.54
C ALA A 75 9.94 0.83 -13.56
N LEU A 76 10.92 1.73 -13.38
CA LEU A 76 10.73 3.18 -13.44
C LEU A 76 10.38 3.64 -14.86
N ILE A 77 10.99 3.03 -15.88
CA ILE A 77 10.70 3.33 -17.28
C ILE A 77 9.27 2.92 -17.63
N HIS A 78 8.77 1.80 -17.09
CA HIS A 78 7.36 1.46 -17.24
C HIS A 78 6.45 2.48 -16.56
N GLU A 79 6.78 2.91 -15.34
CA GLU A 79 5.90 3.82 -14.58
C GLU A 79 5.87 5.25 -15.16
N LEU A 80 7.03 5.79 -15.56
CA LEU A 80 7.19 7.21 -15.93
C LEU A 80 7.50 7.45 -17.41
N GLY A 81 7.82 6.40 -18.17
CA GLY A 81 8.33 6.52 -19.53
C GLY A 81 9.83 6.83 -19.58
N GLY A 82 10.33 7.02 -20.79
CA GLY A 82 11.72 7.39 -21.07
C GLY A 82 11.83 8.12 -22.41
N LEU A 83 13.07 8.43 -22.86
CA LEU A 83 13.33 9.27 -24.03
C LEU A 83 12.57 8.85 -25.31
N PHE A 84 12.32 7.55 -25.50
CA PHE A 84 11.54 7.00 -26.61
C PHE A 84 10.55 5.92 -26.17
N ILE A 85 10.23 5.85 -24.88
CA ILE A 85 9.38 4.80 -24.31
C ILE A 85 8.18 5.48 -23.65
N THR A 86 6.98 5.16 -24.14
CA THR A 86 5.73 5.64 -23.55
C THR A 86 5.52 5.04 -22.16
N ALA A 87 5.09 5.88 -21.22
CA ALA A 87 4.71 5.43 -19.88
C ALA A 87 3.53 4.45 -19.94
N ARG A 88 3.59 3.41 -19.11
CA ARG A 88 2.55 2.41 -18.88
C ARG A 88 2.40 2.25 -17.37
N PRO A 89 1.84 3.27 -16.68
CA PRO A 89 1.82 3.32 -15.24
C PRO A 89 0.94 2.21 -14.66
N TYR A 90 1.34 1.69 -13.51
CA TYR A 90 0.68 0.56 -12.84
C TYR A 90 0.71 0.71 -11.32
N LEU A 91 1.70 1.41 -10.76
CA LEU A 91 1.76 1.68 -9.32
C LEU A 91 0.85 2.84 -8.94
N ARG A 92 0.96 4.00 -9.62
CA ARG A 92 0.12 5.17 -9.31
C ARG A 92 -1.37 4.92 -9.56
N PRO A 93 -1.80 4.32 -10.69
CA PRO A 93 -3.21 3.96 -10.88
C PRO A 93 -3.73 3.00 -9.81
N ALA A 94 -2.92 2.01 -9.40
CA ALA A 94 -3.30 1.12 -8.30
C ALA A 94 -3.45 1.87 -6.97
N ALA A 95 -2.59 2.84 -6.69
CA ALA A 95 -2.71 3.69 -5.52
C ALA A 95 -4.00 4.53 -5.57
N ASP A 96 -4.28 5.18 -6.71
CA ASP A 96 -5.46 6.02 -6.90
C ASP A 96 -6.77 5.24 -6.70
N VAL A 97 -6.80 3.97 -7.10
CA VAL A 97 -7.96 3.08 -6.87
C VAL A 97 -8.06 2.64 -5.41
N GLN A 98 -6.94 2.29 -4.76
CA GLN A 98 -6.98 1.60 -3.46
C GLN A 98 -6.93 2.54 -2.25
N TYR A 99 -6.22 3.67 -2.33
CA TYR A 99 -6.02 4.58 -1.18
C TYR A 99 -7.29 5.29 -0.71
N PRO A 100 -8.28 5.64 -1.56
CA PRO A 100 -9.57 6.15 -1.08
C PRO A 100 -10.28 5.19 -0.10
N GLY A 101 -9.99 3.89 -0.17
CA GLY A 101 -10.53 2.88 0.74
C GLY A 101 -9.87 2.81 2.13
N LEU A 102 -8.76 3.52 2.37
CA LEU A 102 -7.95 3.41 3.60
C LEU A 102 -8.76 3.71 4.86
N ALA A 103 -9.47 4.84 4.89
CA ALA A 103 -10.25 5.23 6.07
C ALA A 103 -11.31 4.20 6.44
N ARG A 104 -11.93 3.54 5.43
CA ARG A 104 -12.88 2.45 5.66
C ARG A 104 -12.17 1.23 6.24
N ARG A 105 -11.01 0.84 5.73
CA ARG A 105 -10.24 -0.30 6.25
C ARG A 105 -9.82 -0.10 7.70
N ILE A 106 -9.35 1.10 8.06
CA ILE A 106 -9.03 1.44 9.46
C ILE A 106 -10.27 1.32 10.35
N LYS A 107 -11.42 1.84 9.91
CA LYS A 107 -12.68 1.72 10.67
C LYS A 107 -13.10 0.27 10.89
N VAL A 108 -12.96 -0.57 9.87
CA VAL A 108 -13.28 -2.01 9.96
C VAL A 108 -12.32 -2.72 10.91
N ALA A 109 -11.02 -2.43 10.85
CA ALA A 109 -10.02 -3.00 11.76
C ALA A 109 -10.18 -2.52 13.22
N PHE A 110 -10.74 -1.31 13.41
CA PHE A 110 -11.04 -0.79 14.73
C PHE A 110 -12.32 -1.38 15.33
N ALA A 111 -13.29 -1.83 14.51
CA ALA A 111 -14.58 -2.34 14.96
C ALA A 111 -14.45 -3.57 15.88
#